data_AF-A0A7J8AHS5-F1
#
_entry.id   AF-A0A7J8AHS5-F1
#
_cell.length_a   1.000
_cell.length_b   1.000
_cell.length_c   1.000
_cell.angle_alpha   90.00
_cell.angle_beta   90.00
_cell.angle_gamma   90.00
#
_symmetry.space_group_name_H-M   'P 1'
#
loop_
_entity.id
_entity.type
_entity.pdbx_description
1 polymer ?
#
loop_
_entity_poly.entity_id
_entity_poly.type
_entity_poly.pdbx_seq_one_letter_code
_entity_poly.pdbx_strand_id
1 'polypeptide(L)'
;MPVRGKSKRKGKNKDKDKLLKKKSTKTEETAVERAKANATLWEARLEITELSRIEYRDTSLRLAKTNEDLKKQQYKMEKDTMSVLSYLKKQDQEKDNMIEKLKQQLNEAKEKAQEEKEKLEQKYTVQINELEGRFYQKSKEIGMIQTELKTIKQFQKRKIQVEKELDDLKENLRNTERKHQEMLRKLENRFFKEKHRLEQEAEKKVIMLAERAHHEAVVQLNSAGRAVFKENVSLQKALDYHLKEADALQKESAKLLESKTSLLYQKEINDLLVKEKVMQLTQQRSQIQNLQKKVVSLETALSCLTREFETEVLKQKQQAMVNNQSDQIEIYNLKNLLQKKNREMNRVKKLAKNILDERTEVERFFLDALHQVKQEIAFNRLHYKQMAQAAFNLKMREAYAGRTEYPKIRTFDGREHSTNSVDQDLKEASKWTDIQGNVDIGDLTWEQKEKVLRLLFAKMNGFGPRKYNQRSRSPGSEYVVPDNGQTEEFGDESKLKDQTFITQQVPISESSHELVISNNQKGSHESDMLSYIKDIVELIVAKESVKAFLLFQICFFYFEEREGGRERGREGGRERRREREREREREREREREREREREREGGEGNIVWLPPVHIPTRN
;
A
#
# COMPACT_ATOMS: atom_id res chain seq x y z
N MET A 1 62.40 44.21 19.37
CA MET A 1 62.44 44.26 20.85
C MET A 1 62.15 42.85 21.37
N PRO A 2 62.71 42.34 22.48
CA PRO A 2 63.79 42.84 23.35
C PRO A 2 64.95 41.79 23.56
N VAL A 3 65.94 41.83 24.48
CA VAL A 3 66.94 42.86 24.92
C VAL A 3 68.15 42.17 25.65
N ARG A 4 69.41 42.50 25.26
CA ARG A 4 70.70 42.39 26.04
C ARG A 4 71.34 41.00 26.33
N GLY A 5 72.64 40.90 26.66
CA GLY A 5 73.60 41.94 27.15
C GLY A 5 75.07 41.86 26.68
N LYS A 6 75.94 42.74 27.21
CA LYS A 6 77.28 43.13 26.70
C LYS A 6 78.41 43.03 27.75
N SER A 7 79.64 42.67 27.31
CA SER A 7 80.97 43.22 27.69
C SER A 7 82.07 42.50 26.84
N LYS A 8 83.29 42.98 26.50
CA LYS A 8 83.82 44.32 26.12
C LYS A 8 84.66 45.16 27.12
N ARG A 9 85.96 44.82 27.32
CA ARG A 9 87.14 45.75 27.44
C ARG A 9 88.48 44.98 27.65
N LYS A 10 89.71 45.54 27.57
CA LYS A 10 90.42 46.33 26.51
C LYS A 10 91.83 46.76 27.03
N GLY A 11 92.90 46.45 26.28
CA GLY A 11 94.23 47.12 26.33
C GLY A 11 95.19 46.66 27.45
N LYS A 12 96.47 47.09 27.53
CA LYS A 12 97.51 47.59 26.58
C LYS A 12 98.74 48.02 27.44
N ASN A 13 99.92 48.21 26.83
CA ASN A 13 101.13 48.90 27.38
C ASN A 13 101.99 48.15 28.44
N LYS A 14 103.31 48.43 28.63
CA LYS A 14 104.42 48.87 27.74
C LYS A 14 105.77 48.90 28.52
N ASP A 15 106.90 48.80 27.79
CA ASP A 15 108.23 49.42 28.04
C ASP A 15 109.12 49.10 29.30
N LYS A 16 110.33 48.54 29.00
CA LYS A 16 111.71 49.06 29.25
C LYS A 16 112.61 48.66 30.44
N ASP A 17 113.91 48.51 30.07
CA ASP A 17 115.18 48.75 30.80
C ASP A 17 115.53 47.87 32.04
N LYS A 18 116.80 47.55 32.39
CA LYS A 18 118.13 47.88 31.81
C LYS A 18 119.24 46.88 32.25
N LEU A 19 120.31 46.81 31.45
CA LEU A 19 121.74 46.50 31.73
C LEU A 19 122.20 45.75 33.02
N LEU A 20 123.13 44.80 32.84
CA LEU A 20 124.51 44.87 33.41
C LEU A 20 125.49 43.87 32.74
N LYS A 21 126.79 44.17 32.74
CA LYS A 21 127.87 43.47 32.00
C LYS A 21 128.57 42.36 32.82
N LYS A 22 129.02 41.28 32.15
CA LYS A 22 130.43 40.81 32.29
C LYS A 22 130.92 39.90 31.13
N LYS A 23 132.24 40.00 30.90
CA LYS A 23 133.20 39.17 30.12
C LYS A 23 132.89 37.65 30.04
N SER A 24 133.38 36.85 29.08
CA SER A 24 134.18 37.07 27.85
C SER A 24 134.32 35.76 27.03
N THR A 25 134.62 35.86 25.73
CA THR A 25 135.39 34.88 24.91
C THR A 25 135.04 33.38 25.01
N LYS A 26 134.12 32.90 24.15
CA LYS A 26 134.06 31.55 23.55
C LYS A 26 132.88 31.50 22.56
N THR A 27 133.02 32.24 21.46
CA THR A 27 131.87 32.72 20.67
C THR A 27 131.37 31.76 19.58
N GLU A 28 132.08 30.67 19.31
CA GLU A 28 131.72 29.73 18.23
C GLU A 28 131.05 28.45 18.76
N GLU A 29 131.63 27.73 19.73
CA GLU A 29 131.01 26.53 20.35
C GLU A 29 129.62 26.86 20.95
N THR A 30 129.51 27.95 21.72
CA THR A 30 128.24 28.35 22.36
C THR A 30 127.22 28.95 21.38
N ALA A 31 127.66 29.45 20.23
CA ALA A 31 126.76 29.86 19.15
C ALA A 31 126.22 28.63 18.40
N VAL A 32 127.04 27.61 18.18
CA VAL A 32 126.63 26.32 17.61
C VAL A 32 125.63 25.60 18.52
N GLU A 33 125.85 25.56 19.83
CA GLU A 33 124.87 24.97 20.77
C GLU A 33 123.56 25.75 20.82
N ARG A 34 123.61 27.09 20.83
CA ARG A 34 122.39 27.93 20.76
C ARG A 34 121.67 27.77 19.41
N ALA A 35 122.40 27.57 18.31
CA ALA A 35 121.83 27.25 17.01
C ALA A 35 121.17 25.87 16.98
N LYS A 36 121.78 24.84 17.60
CA LYS A 36 121.19 23.50 17.78
C LYS A 36 119.92 23.53 18.64
N ALA A 37 119.93 24.28 19.75
CA ALA A 37 118.75 24.47 20.60
C ALA A 37 117.62 25.21 19.87
N ASN A 38 117.95 26.21 19.04
CA ASN A 38 116.97 26.86 18.17
C ASN A 38 116.47 25.93 17.06
N ALA A 39 117.34 25.12 16.45
CA ALA A 39 116.95 24.15 15.42
C ALA A 39 115.95 23.13 15.99
N THR A 40 116.26 22.51 17.12
CA THR A 40 115.35 21.57 17.82
C THR A 40 114.03 22.23 18.24
N LEU A 41 114.02 23.52 18.60
CA LEU A 41 112.79 24.26 18.87
C LEU A 41 111.97 24.53 17.59
N TRP A 42 112.62 24.80 16.46
CA TRP A 42 111.95 24.91 15.16
C TRP A 42 111.46 23.57 14.63
N GLU A 43 112.19 22.47 14.88
CA GLU A 43 111.79 21.09 14.58
C GLU A 43 110.55 20.69 15.38
N ALA A 44 110.56 20.85 16.71
CA ALA A 44 109.39 20.56 17.54
C ALA A 44 108.19 21.45 17.19
N ARG A 45 108.42 22.71 16.81
CA ARG A 45 107.35 23.61 16.34
C ARG A 45 106.81 23.18 14.97
N LEU A 46 107.68 22.74 14.06
CA LEU A 46 107.31 22.16 12.78
C LEU A 46 106.44 20.93 13.03
N GLU A 47 106.92 19.96 13.82
CA GLU A 47 106.19 18.74 14.19
C GLU A 47 104.79 19.03 14.75
N ILE A 48 104.66 19.94 15.72
CA ILE A 48 103.35 20.37 16.26
C ILE A 48 102.45 20.97 15.15
N THR A 49 103.00 21.81 14.27
CA THR A 49 102.22 22.33 13.14
C THR A 49 101.85 21.25 12.12
N GLU A 50 102.70 20.25 11.90
CA GLU A 50 102.43 19.13 10.99
C GLU A 50 101.39 18.17 11.56
N LEU A 51 101.45 17.85 12.85
CA LEU A 51 100.41 17.11 13.57
C LEU A 51 99.07 17.84 13.48
N SER A 52 99.02 19.13 13.78
CA SER A 52 97.77 19.91 13.64
C SER A 52 97.27 19.95 12.19
N ARG A 53 98.16 20.00 11.19
CA ARG A 53 97.82 19.93 9.76
C ARG A 53 97.25 18.56 9.38
N ILE A 54 97.77 17.48 9.96
CA ILE A 54 97.24 16.11 9.80
C ILE A 54 95.86 16.03 10.46
N GLU A 55 95.71 16.47 11.71
CA GLU A 55 94.42 16.51 12.41
C GLU A 55 93.36 17.31 11.65
N TYR A 56 93.70 18.50 11.12
CA TYR A 56 92.80 19.31 10.29
C TYR A 56 92.42 18.61 8.98
N ARG A 57 93.34 17.86 8.36
CA ARG A 57 93.03 17.02 7.18
C ARG A 57 92.10 15.88 7.57
N ASP A 58 92.38 15.15 8.65
CA ASP A 58 91.56 14.03 9.11
C ASP A 58 90.17 14.47 9.58
N THR A 59 90.04 15.63 10.22
CA THR A 59 88.71 16.22 10.52
C THR A 59 87.99 16.64 9.24
N SER A 60 88.69 17.23 8.27
CA SER A 60 88.07 17.63 6.99
C SER A 60 87.63 16.43 6.17
N LEU A 61 88.42 15.35 6.14
CA LEU A 61 88.08 14.09 5.48
C LEU A 61 86.90 13.39 6.18
N ARG A 62 86.88 13.34 7.52
CA ARG A 62 85.74 12.83 8.28
C ARG A 62 84.47 13.64 7.99
N LEU A 63 84.54 14.97 8.00
CA LEU A 63 83.42 15.85 7.69
C LEU A 63 82.93 15.70 6.24
N ALA A 64 83.85 15.56 5.27
CA ALA A 64 83.50 15.29 3.88
C ALA A 64 82.76 13.96 3.74
N LYS A 65 83.27 12.90 4.37
CA LYS A 65 82.61 11.57 4.39
C LYS A 65 81.24 11.62 5.05
N THR A 66 81.10 12.26 6.21
CA THR A 66 79.78 12.40 6.87
C THR A 66 78.80 13.22 6.02
N ASN A 67 79.26 14.26 5.31
CA ASN A 67 78.42 15.02 4.39
C ASN A 67 78.00 14.19 3.16
N GLU A 68 78.87 13.31 2.67
CA GLU A 68 78.54 12.37 1.59
C GLU A 68 77.51 11.33 2.05
N ASP A 69 77.69 10.75 3.24
CA ASP A 69 76.78 9.76 3.81
C ASP A 69 75.42 10.39 4.18
N LEU A 70 75.40 11.62 4.70
CA LEU A 70 74.16 12.40 4.90
C LEU A 70 73.43 12.70 3.59
N LYS A 71 74.15 13.03 2.49
CA LYS A 71 73.53 13.19 1.16
C LYS A 71 72.95 11.90 0.63
N LYS A 72 73.64 10.76 0.79
CA LYS A 72 73.11 9.43 0.44
C LYS A 72 71.86 9.10 1.26
N GLN A 73 71.86 9.40 2.55
CA GLN A 73 70.70 9.22 3.42
C GLN A 73 69.53 10.13 3.00
N GLN A 74 69.77 11.41 2.72
CA GLN A 74 68.76 12.33 2.21
C GLN A 74 68.13 11.80 0.92
N TYR A 75 68.93 11.47 -0.10
CA TYR A 75 68.42 10.94 -1.37
C TYR A 75 67.61 9.66 -1.18
N LYS A 76 68.03 8.77 -0.28
CA LYS A 76 67.27 7.57 0.07
C LYS A 76 65.93 7.91 0.74
N MET A 77 65.92 8.82 1.71
CA MET A 77 64.70 9.27 2.40
C MET A 77 63.73 9.98 1.44
N GLU A 78 64.23 10.78 0.50
CA GLU A 78 63.43 11.41 -0.55
C GLU A 78 62.79 10.36 -1.47
N LYS A 79 63.56 9.35 -1.90
CA LYS A 79 63.06 8.24 -2.71
C LYS A 79 62.03 7.38 -1.97
N ASP A 80 62.28 7.04 -0.71
CA ASP A 80 61.34 6.28 0.13
C ASP A 80 60.06 7.10 0.37
N THR A 81 60.18 8.40 0.64
CA THR A 81 59.02 9.33 0.80
C THR A 81 58.21 9.44 -0.49
N MET A 82 58.87 9.61 -1.64
CA MET A 82 58.20 9.64 -2.95
C MET A 82 57.50 8.31 -3.27
N SER A 83 58.06 7.18 -2.83
CA SER A 83 57.44 5.86 -3.00
C SER A 83 56.19 5.70 -2.12
N VAL A 84 56.20 6.24 -0.90
CA VAL A 84 55.02 6.27 -0.02
C VAL A 84 53.96 7.23 -0.57
N LEU A 85 54.34 8.43 -0.99
CA LEU A 85 53.42 9.43 -1.56
C LEU A 85 52.76 8.95 -2.86
N SER A 86 53.52 8.30 -3.76
CA SER A 86 52.94 7.75 -5.00
C SER A 86 52.00 6.57 -4.74
N TYR A 87 52.29 5.71 -3.75
CA TYR A 87 51.37 4.65 -3.33
C TYR A 87 50.07 5.21 -2.74
N LEU A 88 50.15 6.17 -1.81
CA LEU A 88 48.98 6.82 -1.22
C LEU A 88 48.15 7.55 -2.29
N LYS A 89 48.79 8.34 -3.17
CA LYS A 89 48.10 9.03 -4.26
C LYS A 89 47.39 8.06 -5.22
N LYS A 90 47.99 6.90 -5.51
CA LYS A 90 47.32 5.86 -6.31
C LYS A 90 46.12 5.27 -5.58
N GLN A 91 46.27 4.96 -4.29
CA GLN A 91 45.19 4.42 -3.48
C GLN A 91 44.02 5.40 -3.33
N ASP A 92 44.30 6.69 -3.19
CA ASP A 92 43.27 7.73 -3.11
C ASP A 92 42.56 7.91 -4.46
N GLN A 93 43.28 7.92 -5.59
CA GLN A 93 42.66 7.90 -6.92
C GLN A 93 41.79 6.66 -7.14
N GLU A 94 42.22 5.48 -6.67
CA GLU A 94 41.42 4.25 -6.76
C GLU A 94 40.12 4.35 -5.93
N LYS A 95 40.17 4.99 -4.75
CA LYS A 95 38.97 5.28 -3.94
C LYS A 95 38.08 6.33 -4.59
N ASP A 96 38.63 7.43 -5.12
CA ASP A 96 37.85 8.48 -5.77
C ASP A 96 37.10 7.94 -7.00
N ASN A 97 37.78 7.13 -7.83
CA ASN A 97 37.16 6.42 -8.94
C ASN A 97 36.05 5.45 -8.48
N MET A 98 36.18 4.84 -7.29
CA MET A 98 35.16 3.97 -6.71
C MET A 98 33.97 4.79 -6.15
N ILE A 99 34.23 5.92 -5.51
CA ILE A 99 33.21 6.87 -5.04
C ILE A 99 32.42 7.43 -6.22
N GLU A 100 33.08 7.74 -7.34
CA GLU A 100 32.42 8.21 -8.56
C GLU A 100 31.51 7.14 -9.17
N LYS A 101 31.98 5.90 -9.30
CA LYS A 101 31.14 4.76 -9.73
C LYS A 101 29.94 4.51 -8.81
N LEU A 102 30.13 4.58 -7.49
CA LEU A 102 29.03 4.42 -6.52
C LEU A 102 28.03 5.58 -6.58
N LYS A 103 28.49 6.82 -6.81
CA LYS A 103 27.61 7.98 -7.06
C LYS A 103 26.81 7.82 -8.35
N GLN A 104 27.44 7.33 -9.42
CA GLN A 104 26.74 7.05 -10.68
C GLN A 104 25.67 5.98 -10.48
N GLN A 105 26.00 4.82 -9.88
CA GLN A 105 25.03 3.76 -9.57
C GLN A 105 23.88 4.25 -8.68
N LEU A 106 24.16 5.11 -7.69
CA LEU A 106 23.14 5.72 -6.84
C LEU A 106 22.20 6.65 -7.62
N ASN A 107 22.72 7.39 -8.60
CA ASN A 107 21.90 8.26 -9.46
C ASN A 107 21.06 7.44 -10.45
N GLU A 108 21.65 6.47 -11.14
CA GLU A 108 20.94 5.57 -12.05
C GLU A 108 19.81 4.80 -11.33
N ALA A 109 20.02 4.37 -10.08
CA ALA A 109 19.00 3.73 -9.26
C ALA A 109 17.87 4.70 -8.87
N LYS A 110 18.19 5.97 -8.57
CA LYS A 110 17.19 7.01 -8.27
C LYS A 110 16.37 7.40 -9.50
N GLU A 111 17.01 7.53 -10.66
CA GLU A 111 16.33 7.83 -11.93
C GLU A 111 15.36 6.71 -12.30
N LYS A 112 15.79 5.44 -12.22
CA LYS A 112 14.90 4.29 -12.45
C LYS A 112 13.71 4.25 -11.48
N ALA A 113 13.95 4.47 -10.19
CA ALA A 113 12.87 4.51 -9.19
C ALA A 113 11.90 5.69 -9.43
N GLN A 114 12.41 6.84 -9.88
CA GLN A 114 11.60 8.00 -10.24
C GLN A 114 10.79 7.74 -11.52
N GLU A 115 11.37 7.13 -12.55
CA GLU A 115 10.65 6.70 -13.76
C GLU A 115 9.54 5.69 -13.45
N GLU A 116 9.81 4.69 -12.61
CA GLU A 116 8.81 3.69 -12.19
C GLU A 116 7.65 4.34 -11.43
N LYS A 117 7.98 5.27 -10.53
CA LYS A 117 7.01 6.10 -9.81
C LYS A 117 6.17 6.93 -10.78
N GLU A 118 6.77 7.66 -11.72
CA GLU A 118 6.06 8.48 -12.71
C GLU A 118 5.16 7.62 -13.61
N LYS A 119 5.64 6.45 -14.06
CA LYS A 119 4.83 5.49 -14.84
C LYS A 119 3.64 4.96 -14.02
N LEU A 120 3.79 4.81 -12.70
CA LEU A 120 2.72 4.38 -11.81
C LEU A 120 1.71 5.51 -11.54
N GLU A 121 2.18 6.73 -11.28
CA GLU A 121 1.36 7.93 -11.12
C GLU A 121 0.54 8.23 -12.39
N GLN A 122 1.14 8.10 -13.57
CA GLN A 122 0.43 8.22 -14.86
C GLN A 122 -0.67 7.17 -15.01
N LYS A 123 -0.40 5.89 -14.69
CA LYS A 123 -1.41 4.82 -14.74
C LYS A 123 -2.60 5.11 -13.84
N TYR A 124 -2.36 5.53 -12.59
CA TYR A 124 -3.45 5.87 -11.67
C TYR A 124 -4.19 7.15 -12.07
N THR A 125 -3.49 8.15 -12.61
CA THR A 125 -4.11 9.37 -13.14
C THR A 125 -5.07 9.06 -14.30
N VAL A 126 -4.68 8.18 -15.23
CA VAL A 126 -5.57 7.72 -16.32
C VAL A 126 -6.78 6.96 -15.77
N GLN A 127 -6.59 6.05 -14.81
CA GLN A 127 -7.69 5.32 -14.18
C GLN A 127 -8.67 6.23 -13.44
N ILE A 128 -8.18 7.25 -12.73
CA ILE A 128 -9.01 8.26 -12.06
C ILE A 128 -9.83 9.02 -13.10
N ASN A 129 -9.19 9.56 -14.14
CA ASN A 129 -9.86 10.29 -15.22
C ASN A 129 -10.93 9.44 -15.94
N GLU A 130 -10.66 8.15 -16.17
CA GLU A 130 -11.65 7.20 -16.72
C GLU A 130 -12.85 7.00 -15.80
N LEU A 131 -12.61 6.83 -14.49
CA LEU A 131 -13.67 6.62 -13.50
C LEU A 131 -14.51 7.90 -13.31
N GLU A 132 -13.88 9.07 -13.27
CA GLU A 132 -14.53 10.38 -13.23
C GLU A 132 -15.37 10.62 -14.49
N GLY A 133 -14.84 10.29 -15.68
CA GLY A 133 -15.59 10.35 -16.94
C GLY A 133 -16.82 9.45 -16.95
N ARG A 134 -16.69 8.20 -16.49
CA ARG A 134 -17.83 7.27 -16.32
C ARG A 134 -18.84 7.78 -15.30
N PHE A 135 -18.37 8.35 -14.19
CA PHE A 135 -19.22 8.92 -13.14
C PHE A 135 -20.00 10.14 -13.64
N TYR A 136 -19.36 11.04 -14.38
CA TYR A 136 -20.01 12.19 -15.01
C TYR A 136 -21.07 11.75 -16.03
N GLN A 137 -20.76 10.78 -16.89
CA GLN A 137 -21.72 10.22 -17.84
C GLN A 137 -22.92 9.56 -17.14
N LYS A 138 -22.71 8.78 -16.07
CA LYS A 138 -23.79 8.20 -15.27
C LYS A 138 -24.62 9.26 -14.55
N SER A 139 -23.99 10.32 -14.05
CA SER A 139 -24.68 11.47 -13.43
C SER A 139 -25.58 12.19 -14.44
N LYS A 140 -25.13 12.35 -15.69
CA LYS A 140 -25.94 12.90 -16.79
C LYS A 140 -27.12 11.99 -17.15
N GLU A 141 -26.91 10.68 -17.25
CA GLU A 141 -27.99 9.70 -17.48
C GLU A 141 -29.05 9.73 -16.37
N ILE A 142 -28.63 9.75 -15.10
CA ILE A 142 -29.52 9.90 -13.94
C ILE A 142 -30.30 11.22 -14.02
N GLY A 143 -29.65 12.33 -14.41
CA GLY A 143 -30.30 13.62 -14.64
C GLY A 143 -31.41 13.56 -15.69
N MET A 144 -31.15 12.91 -16.85
CA MET A 144 -32.15 12.72 -17.90
C MET A 144 -33.34 11.88 -17.41
N ILE A 145 -33.07 10.73 -16.79
CA ILE A 145 -34.11 9.85 -16.20
C ILE A 145 -34.94 10.61 -15.15
N GLN A 146 -34.33 11.46 -14.32
CA GLN A 146 -35.07 12.29 -13.38
C GLN A 146 -35.97 13.33 -14.06
N THR A 147 -35.58 13.87 -15.22
CA THR A 147 -36.46 14.77 -16.00
C THR A 147 -37.61 14.02 -16.66
N GLU A 148 -37.38 12.85 -17.24
CA GLU A 148 -38.43 11.97 -17.78
C GLU A 148 -39.41 11.51 -16.70
N LEU A 149 -38.91 11.14 -15.52
CA LEU A 149 -39.75 10.74 -14.39
C LEU A 149 -40.62 11.90 -13.88
N LYS A 150 -40.15 13.15 -14.00
CA LYS A 150 -40.98 14.36 -13.73
C LYS A 150 -42.05 14.55 -14.81
N THR A 151 -41.74 14.40 -16.10
CA THR A 151 -42.74 14.55 -17.18
C THR A 151 -43.78 13.42 -17.14
N ILE A 152 -43.39 12.18 -16.87
CA ILE A 152 -44.30 11.04 -16.66
C ILE A 152 -45.24 11.30 -15.47
N LYS A 153 -44.74 11.82 -14.34
CA LYS A 153 -45.59 12.21 -13.21
C LYS A 153 -46.58 13.33 -13.56
N GLN A 154 -46.20 14.29 -14.40
CA GLN A 154 -47.12 15.32 -14.91
C GLN A 154 -48.16 14.73 -15.86
N PHE A 155 -47.76 13.82 -16.75
CA PHE A 155 -48.67 13.11 -17.64
C PHE A 155 -49.69 12.27 -16.87
N GLN A 156 -49.28 11.53 -15.84
CA GLN A 156 -50.19 10.78 -14.97
C GLN A 156 -51.22 11.68 -14.28
N LYS A 157 -50.81 12.84 -13.76
CA LYS A 157 -51.75 13.83 -13.19
C LYS A 157 -52.75 14.35 -14.22
N ARG A 158 -52.30 14.70 -15.42
CA ARG A 158 -53.18 15.14 -16.52
C ARG A 158 -54.13 14.03 -16.98
N LYS A 159 -53.65 12.79 -17.06
CA LYS A 159 -54.46 11.62 -17.41
C LYS A 159 -55.62 11.45 -16.43
N ILE A 160 -55.35 11.44 -15.12
CA ILE A 160 -56.38 11.32 -14.07
C ILE A 160 -57.41 12.46 -14.18
N GLN A 161 -56.96 13.70 -14.46
CA GLN A 161 -57.85 14.84 -14.64
C GLN A 161 -58.77 14.67 -15.87
N VAL A 162 -58.23 14.27 -17.02
CA VAL A 162 -58.99 14.05 -18.26
C VAL A 162 -59.93 12.84 -18.14
N GLU A 163 -59.52 11.77 -17.47
CA GLU A 163 -60.39 10.62 -17.18
C GLU A 163 -61.60 11.03 -16.32
N LYS A 164 -61.38 11.88 -15.31
CA LYS A 164 -62.45 12.44 -14.49
C LYS A 164 -63.39 13.34 -15.31
N GLU A 165 -62.86 14.27 -16.09
CA GLU A 165 -63.66 15.16 -16.96
C GLU A 165 -64.50 14.36 -17.97
N LEU A 166 -63.96 13.27 -18.51
CA LEU A 166 -64.66 12.38 -19.42
C LEU A 166 -65.82 11.64 -18.72
N ASP A 167 -65.64 11.19 -17.48
CA ASP A 167 -66.71 10.54 -16.72
C ASP A 167 -67.77 11.53 -16.24
N ASP A 168 -67.38 12.75 -15.83
CA ASP A 168 -68.31 13.86 -15.55
C ASP A 168 -69.15 14.22 -16.80
N LEU A 169 -68.52 14.25 -17.99
CA LEU A 169 -69.23 14.46 -19.27
C LEU A 169 -70.18 13.32 -19.63
N LYS A 170 -69.76 12.05 -19.46
CA LYS A 170 -70.63 10.88 -19.68
C LYS A 170 -71.85 10.91 -18.75
N GLU A 171 -71.66 11.27 -17.48
CA GLU A 171 -72.76 11.34 -16.52
C GLU A 171 -73.71 12.51 -16.86
N ASN A 172 -73.17 13.66 -17.26
CA ASN A 172 -73.99 14.76 -17.79
C ASN A 172 -74.81 14.34 -19.02
N LEU A 173 -74.21 13.60 -19.97
CA LEU A 173 -74.92 13.06 -21.14
C LEU A 173 -76.04 12.08 -20.73
N ARG A 174 -75.77 11.13 -19.82
CA ARG A 174 -76.80 10.22 -19.29
C ARG A 174 -77.93 11.00 -18.61
N ASN A 175 -77.61 12.10 -17.93
CA ASN A 175 -78.58 12.93 -17.24
C ASN A 175 -79.44 13.77 -18.19
N THR A 176 -78.90 14.27 -19.31
CA THR A 176 -79.71 14.93 -20.36
C THR A 176 -80.55 13.92 -21.13
N GLU A 177 -79.97 12.79 -21.55
CA GLU A 177 -80.66 11.66 -22.19
C GLU A 177 -81.88 11.22 -21.36
N ARG A 178 -81.71 11.00 -20.05
CA ARG A 178 -82.81 10.62 -19.14
C ARG A 178 -83.90 11.69 -19.08
N LYS A 179 -83.52 12.98 -18.96
CA LYS A 179 -84.48 14.10 -18.98
C LYS A 179 -85.25 14.20 -20.30
N HIS A 180 -84.58 13.96 -21.43
CA HIS A 180 -85.22 13.93 -22.75
C HIS A 180 -86.18 12.74 -22.89
N GLN A 181 -85.78 11.54 -22.45
CA GLN A 181 -86.69 10.38 -22.41
C GLN A 181 -87.90 10.61 -21.50
N GLU A 182 -87.73 11.21 -20.33
CA GLU A 182 -88.84 11.58 -19.45
C GLU A 182 -89.76 12.63 -20.09
N MET A 183 -89.21 13.58 -20.83
CA MET A 183 -89.98 14.58 -21.59
C MET A 183 -90.75 13.94 -22.75
N LEU A 184 -90.12 13.03 -23.49
CA LEU A 184 -90.77 12.25 -24.56
C LEU A 184 -91.91 11.40 -24.00
N ARG A 185 -91.70 10.62 -22.94
CA ARG A 185 -92.77 9.85 -22.28
C ARG A 185 -93.94 10.73 -21.80
N LYS A 186 -93.67 11.97 -21.34
CA LYS A 186 -94.71 12.95 -20.97
C LYS A 186 -95.47 13.50 -22.19
N LEU A 187 -94.80 13.67 -23.33
CA LEU A 187 -95.42 14.08 -24.60
C LEU A 187 -96.23 12.93 -25.20
N GLU A 188 -95.65 11.74 -25.30
CA GLU A 188 -96.30 10.49 -25.72
C GLU A 188 -97.57 10.23 -24.89
N ASN A 189 -97.50 10.26 -23.55
CA ASN A 189 -98.67 10.05 -22.70
C ASN A 189 -99.77 11.11 -22.92
N ARG A 190 -99.43 12.35 -23.29
CA ARG A 190 -100.43 13.37 -23.68
C ARG A 190 -101.00 13.08 -25.06
N PHE A 191 -100.15 12.74 -26.04
CA PHE A 191 -100.56 12.34 -27.38
C PHE A 191 -101.45 11.09 -27.37
N PHE A 192 -101.13 10.06 -26.60
CA PHE A 192 -101.95 8.86 -26.48
C PHE A 192 -103.30 9.16 -25.83
N LYS A 193 -103.36 9.99 -24.78
CA LYS A 193 -104.63 10.39 -24.17
C LYS A 193 -105.53 11.16 -25.16
N GLU A 194 -104.95 12.12 -25.87
CA GLU A 194 -105.69 12.93 -26.84
C GLU A 194 -106.09 12.14 -28.09
N LYS A 195 -105.16 11.33 -28.63
CA LYS A 195 -105.41 10.41 -29.73
C LYS A 195 -106.52 9.42 -29.36
N HIS A 196 -106.47 8.80 -28.18
CA HIS A 196 -107.50 7.86 -27.73
C HIS A 196 -108.87 8.53 -27.55
N ARG A 197 -108.90 9.79 -27.07
CA ARG A 197 -110.14 10.59 -27.01
C ARG A 197 -110.75 10.79 -28.40
N LEU A 198 -109.94 11.19 -29.37
CA LEU A 198 -110.36 11.43 -30.76
C LEU A 198 -110.72 10.11 -31.47
N GLU A 199 -109.98 9.03 -31.25
CA GLU A 199 -110.28 7.69 -31.75
C GLU A 199 -111.61 7.19 -31.19
N GLN A 200 -111.88 7.30 -29.89
CA GLN A 200 -113.19 6.95 -29.32
C GLN A 200 -114.33 7.79 -29.90
N GLU A 201 -114.11 9.08 -30.17
CA GLU A 201 -115.13 9.94 -30.78
C GLU A 201 -115.40 9.58 -32.25
N ALA A 202 -114.35 9.29 -33.01
CA ALA A 202 -114.44 8.81 -34.39
C ALA A 202 -115.05 7.41 -34.47
N GLU A 203 -114.64 6.49 -33.60
CA GLU A 203 -115.16 5.13 -33.50
C GLU A 203 -116.65 5.13 -33.14
N LYS A 204 -117.09 5.97 -32.19
CA LYS A 204 -118.54 6.16 -31.93
C LYS A 204 -119.30 6.64 -33.16
N LYS A 205 -118.74 7.57 -33.95
CA LYS A 205 -119.36 8.05 -35.21
C LYS A 205 -119.37 6.95 -36.28
N VAL A 206 -118.28 6.20 -36.43
CA VAL A 206 -118.17 5.08 -37.38
C VAL A 206 -119.10 3.95 -36.99
N ILE A 207 -119.20 3.58 -35.71
CA ILE A 207 -120.17 2.59 -35.21
C ILE A 207 -121.59 3.05 -35.49
N MET A 208 -121.98 4.30 -35.16
CA MET A 208 -123.33 4.79 -35.49
C MET A 208 -123.65 4.76 -36.99
N LEU A 209 -122.67 5.07 -37.86
CA LEU A 209 -122.85 5.01 -39.32
C LEU A 209 -122.84 3.57 -39.86
N ALA A 210 -121.99 2.71 -39.31
CA ALA A 210 -121.88 1.31 -39.68
C ALA A 210 -123.07 0.50 -39.18
N GLU A 211 -123.54 0.69 -37.95
CA GLU A 211 -124.77 0.08 -37.45
C GLU A 211 -125.97 0.52 -38.28
N ARG A 212 -126.05 1.80 -38.67
CA ARG A 212 -127.10 2.29 -39.58
C ARG A 212 -127.03 1.60 -40.94
N ALA A 213 -125.88 1.66 -41.62
CA ALA A 213 -125.70 1.06 -42.94
C ALA A 213 -125.79 -0.48 -42.93
N HIS A 214 -125.34 -1.14 -41.86
CA HIS A 214 -125.31 -2.59 -41.72
C HIS A 214 -126.68 -3.14 -41.29
N HIS A 215 -127.46 -2.40 -40.49
CA HIS A 215 -128.88 -2.68 -40.25
C HIS A 215 -129.67 -2.54 -41.57
N GLU A 216 -129.49 -1.43 -42.27
CA GLU A 216 -130.15 -1.12 -43.55
C GLU A 216 -129.79 -2.16 -44.65
N ALA A 217 -128.54 -2.59 -44.73
CA ALA A 217 -128.10 -3.66 -45.64
C ALA A 217 -128.55 -5.07 -45.23
N VAL A 218 -128.57 -5.41 -43.93
CA VAL A 218 -129.03 -6.74 -43.46
C VAL A 218 -130.53 -6.91 -43.61
N VAL A 219 -131.30 -5.83 -43.50
CA VAL A 219 -132.73 -5.77 -43.82
C VAL A 219 -133.00 -5.98 -45.31
N GLN A 220 -132.08 -5.56 -46.21
CA GLN A 220 -132.20 -5.78 -47.66
C GLN A 220 -131.70 -7.15 -48.17
N LEU A 221 -131.05 -7.96 -47.32
CA LEU A 221 -130.47 -9.25 -47.74
C LEU A 221 -131.40 -10.45 -47.52
N ASN A 222 -131.49 -11.33 -48.52
CA ASN A 222 -132.18 -12.61 -48.41
C ASN A 222 -131.38 -13.64 -47.57
N SER A 223 -132.05 -14.71 -47.10
CA SER A 223 -131.48 -15.71 -46.19
C SER A 223 -130.18 -16.35 -46.68
N ALA A 224 -130.07 -16.65 -47.98
CA ALA A 224 -128.86 -17.19 -48.61
C ALA A 224 -127.66 -16.24 -48.51
N GLY A 225 -127.87 -14.92 -48.70
CA GLY A 225 -126.82 -13.91 -48.55
C GLY A 225 -126.26 -13.90 -47.13
N ARG A 226 -127.12 -13.96 -46.11
CA ARG A 226 -126.69 -14.03 -44.69
C ARG A 226 -125.88 -15.29 -44.36
N ALA A 227 -126.06 -16.40 -45.07
CA ALA A 227 -125.23 -17.59 -44.90
C ALA A 227 -123.82 -17.39 -45.49
N VAL A 228 -123.75 -16.92 -46.74
CA VAL A 228 -122.47 -16.63 -47.43
C VAL A 228 -121.65 -15.57 -46.70
N PHE A 229 -122.29 -14.54 -46.10
CA PHE A 229 -121.58 -13.57 -45.26
C PHE A 229 -120.97 -14.20 -44.00
N LYS A 230 -121.68 -15.12 -43.32
CA LYS A 230 -121.12 -15.84 -42.15
C LYS A 230 -119.94 -16.73 -42.54
N GLU A 231 -120.04 -17.40 -43.69
CA GLU A 231 -118.96 -18.24 -44.22
C GLU A 231 -117.73 -17.41 -44.61
N ASN A 232 -117.90 -16.31 -45.35
CA ASN A 232 -116.81 -15.38 -45.67
C ASN A 232 -116.15 -14.80 -44.41
N VAL A 233 -116.91 -14.45 -43.36
CA VAL A 233 -116.33 -14.01 -42.07
C VAL A 233 -115.55 -15.14 -41.39
N SER A 234 -115.96 -16.39 -41.54
CA SER A 234 -115.23 -17.55 -41.00
C SER A 234 -113.94 -17.82 -41.79
N LEU A 235 -113.99 -17.74 -43.11
CA LEU A 235 -112.83 -17.90 -44.00
C LEU A 235 -111.81 -16.77 -43.81
N GLN A 236 -112.26 -15.52 -43.66
CA GLN A 236 -111.38 -14.39 -43.37
C GLN A 236 -110.65 -14.58 -42.02
N LYS A 237 -111.34 -15.07 -40.99
CA LYS A 237 -110.70 -15.38 -39.69
C LYS A 237 -109.64 -16.48 -39.79
N ALA A 238 -109.86 -17.48 -40.63
CA ALA A 238 -108.87 -18.53 -40.89
C ALA A 238 -107.66 -17.99 -41.67
N LEU A 239 -107.90 -17.14 -42.67
CA LEU A 239 -106.85 -16.47 -43.43
C LEU A 239 -106.00 -15.55 -42.55
N ASP A 240 -106.63 -14.73 -41.70
CA ASP A 240 -105.97 -13.84 -40.74
C ASP A 240 -105.11 -14.62 -39.72
N TYR A 241 -105.54 -15.82 -39.32
CA TYR A 241 -104.76 -16.70 -38.45
C TYR A 241 -103.48 -17.17 -39.14
N HIS A 242 -103.61 -17.75 -40.35
CA HIS A 242 -102.45 -18.26 -41.09
C HIS A 242 -101.49 -17.15 -41.55
N LEU A 243 -101.97 -15.95 -41.85
CA LEU A 243 -101.10 -14.80 -42.14
C LEU A 243 -100.28 -14.38 -40.91
N LYS A 244 -100.86 -14.40 -39.71
CA LYS A 244 -100.14 -14.11 -38.46
C LYS A 244 -99.12 -15.20 -38.12
N GLU A 245 -99.47 -16.46 -38.36
CA GLU A 245 -98.58 -17.61 -38.20
C GLU A 245 -97.38 -17.53 -39.17
N ALA A 246 -97.62 -17.21 -40.44
CA ALA A 246 -96.57 -17.01 -41.44
C ALA A 246 -95.64 -15.83 -41.10
N ASP A 247 -96.18 -14.69 -40.66
CA ASP A 247 -95.40 -13.52 -40.23
C ASP A 247 -94.59 -13.79 -38.94
N ALA A 248 -95.14 -14.57 -38.01
CA ALA A 248 -94.42 -15.04 -36.82
C ALA A 248 -93.23 -15.93 -37.19
N LEU A 249 -93.43 -16.93 -38.05
CA LEU A 249 -92.38 -17.82 -38.56
C LEU A 249 -91.33 -17.05 -39.38
N GLN A 250 -91.75 -16.04 -40.16
CA GLN A 250 -90.83 -15.18 -40.91
C GLN A 250 -89.95 -14.34 -39.98
N LYS A 251 -90.52 -13.78 -38.91
CA LYS A 251 -89.77 -13.05 -37.88
C LYS A 251 -88.81 -13.94 -37.09
N GLU A 252 -89.19 -15.19 -36.81
CA GLU A 252 -88.31 -16.17 -36.17
C GLU A 252 -87.15 -16.59 -37.09
N SER A 253 -87.44 -16.87 -38.36
CA SER A 253 -86.44 -17.14 -39.40
C SER A 253 -85.43 -15.99 -39.56
N ALA A 254 -85.91 -14.74 -39.56
CA ALA A 254 -85.06 -13.55 -39.61
C ALA A 254 -84.14 -13.43 -38.38
N LYS A 255 -84.67 -13.65 -37.17
CA LYS A 255 -83.87 -13.65 -35.92
C LYS A 255 -82.83 -14.78 -35.89
N LEU A 256 -83.18 -15.97 -36.37
CA LEU A 256 -82.26 -17.10 -36.50
C LEU A 256 -81.14 -16.79 -37.51
N LEU A 257 -81.46 -16.10 -38.62
CA LEU A 257 -80.48 -15.65 -39.60
C LEU A 257 -79.52 -14.61 -39.02
N GLU A 258 -80.03 -13.63 -38.27
CA GLU A 258 -79.23 -12.60 -37.58
C GLU A 258 -78.32 -13.21 -36.49
N SER A 259 -78.84 -14.16 -35.71
CA SER A 259 -78.03 -14.92 -34.74
C SER A 259 -76.93 -15.73 -35.44
N LYS A 260 -77.24 -16.37 -36.58
CA LYS A 260 -76.28 -17.13 -37.39
C LYS A 260 -75.17 -16.22 -37.96
N THR A 261 -75.48 -15.04 -38.48
CA THR A 261 -74.46 -14.11 -38.99
C THR A 261 -73.60 -13.55 -37.85
N SER A 262 -74.20 -13.19 -36.71
CA SER A 262 -73.48 -12.76 -35.52
C SER A 262 -72.48 -13.82 -35.02
N LEU A 263 -72.91 -15.08 -34.91
CA LEU A 263 -72.05 -16.20 -34.53
C LEU A 263 -70.92 -16.47 -35.54
N LEU A 264 -71.16 -16.29 -36.84
CA LEU A 264 -70.11 -16.41 -37.86
C LEU A 264 -69.05 -15.31 -37.70
N TYR A 265 -69.43 -14.06 -37.49
CA TYR A 265 -68.47 -12.97 -37.22
C TYR A 265 -67.69 -13.20 -35.92
N GLN A 266 -68.34 -13.65 -34.85
CA GLN A 266 -67.65 -14.01 -33.61
C GLN A 266 -66.65 -15.15 -33.82
N LYS A 267 -67.01 -16.18 -34.60
CA LYS A 267 -66.10 -17.27 -34.95
C LYS A 267 -64.88 -16.75 -35.71
N GLU A 268 -65.07 -15.92 -36.73
CA GLU A 268 -63.97 -15.37 -37.54
C GLU A 268 -63.00 -14.52 -36.71
N ILE A 269 -63.52 -13.66 -35.82
CA ILE A 269 -62.71 -12.88 -34.87
C ILE A 269 -61.92 -13.81 -33.94
N ASN A 270 -62.55 -14.85 -33.40
CA ASN A 270 -61.89 -15.83 -32.53
C ASN A 270 -60.81 -16.64 -33.28
N ASP A 271 -61.07 -17.05 -34.52
CA ASP A 271 -60.11 -17.77 -35.37
C ASP A 271 -58.88 -16.89 -35.69
N LEU A 272 -59.06 -15.58 -35.90
CA LEU A 272 -57.95 -14.62 -36.06
C LEU A 272 -57.17 -14.43 -34.76
N LEU A 273 -57.84 -14.24 -33.62
CA LEU A 273 -57.22 -14.08 -32.30
C LEU A 273 -56.40 -15.32 -31.92
N VAL A 274 -56.91 -16.53 -32.17
CA VAL A 274 -56.19 -17.79 -31.93
C VAL A 274 -54.94 -17.87 -32.80
N LYS A 275 -55.01 -17.51 -34.09
CA LYS A 275 -53.83 -17.47 -34.99
C LYS A 275 -52.76 -16.50 -34.47
N GLU A 276 -53.15 -15.29 -34.06
CA GLU A 276 -52.23 -14.29 -33.50
C GLU A 276 -51.56 -14.81 -32.22
N LYS A 277 -52.33 -15.41 -31.30
CA LYS A 277 -51.79 -15.96 -30.05
C LYS A 277 -50.87 -17.15 -30.28
N VAL A 278 -51.19 -18.03 -31.23
CA VAL A 278 -50.29 -19.13 -31.64
C VAL A 278 -48.98 -18.56 -32.20
N MET A 279 -49.03 -17.52 -33.04
CA MET A 279 -47.83 -16.88 -33.61
C MET A 279 -46.97 -16.19 -32.54
N GLN A 280 -47.58 -15.52 -31.55
CA GLN A 280 -46.87 -14.94 -30.41
C GLN A 280 -46.19 -16.03 -29.56
N LEU A 281 -46.88 -17.15 -29.31
CA LEU A 281 -46.33 -18.27 -28.54
C LEU A 281 -45.20 -19.00 -29.28
N THR A 282 -45.27 -19.17 -30.61
CA THR A 282 -44.17 -19.77 -31.37
C THR A 282 -42.94 -18.85 -31.43
N GLN A 283 -43.13 -17.54 -31.51
CA GLN A 283 -42.04 -16.55 -31.42
C GLN A 283 -41.39 -16.55 -30.03
N GLN A 284 -42.17 -16.57 -28.95
CA GLN A 284 -41.62 -16.68 -27.59
C GLN A 284 -40.88 -18.01 -27.39
N ARG A 285 -41.42 -19.11 -27.91
CA ARG A 285 -40.79 -20.44 -27.83
C ARG A 285 -39.45 -20.50 -28.56
N SER A 286 -39.31 -19.85 -29.73
CA SER A 286 -38.03 -19.79 -30.45
C SER A 286 -37.00 -18.90 -29.75
N GLN A 287 -37.43 -17.79 -29.15
CA GLN A 287 -36.57 -16.95 -28.29
C GLN A 287 -36.06 -17.73 -27.07
N ILE A 288 -36.94 -18.45 -26.36
CA ILE A 288 -36.58 -19.31 -25.22
C ILE A 288 -35.58 -20.39 -25.65
N GLN A 289 -35.81 -21.07 -26.77
CA GLN A 289 -34.88 -22.08 -27.29
C GLN A 289 -33.50 -21.50 -27.64
N ASN A 290 -33.43 -20.30 -28.21
CA ASN A 290 -32.16 -19.64 -28.50
C ASN A 290 -31.41 -19.21 -27.23
N LEU A 291 -32.14 -18.72 -26.21
CA LEU A 291 -31.57 -18.42 -24.90
C LEU A 291 -31.07 -19.69 -24.20
N GLN A 292 -31.83 -20.79 -24.22
CA GLN A 292 -31.43 -22.09 -23.67
C GLN A 292 -30.15 -22.62 -24.33
N LYS A 293 -30.06 -22.59 -25.67
CA LYS A 293 -28.83 -22.97 -26.39
C LYS A 293 -27.63 -22.12 -25.98
N LYS A 294 -27.84 -20.81 -25.77
CA LYS A 294 -26.78 -19.90 -25.33
C LYS A 294 -26.34 -20.20 -23.90
N VAL A 295 -27.27 -20.46 -22.98
CA VAL A 295 -26.96 -20.89 -21.60
C VAL A 295 -26.11 -22.16 -21.60
N VAL A 296 -26.55 -23.22 -22.29
CA VAL A 296 -25.79 -24.48 -22.40
C VAL A 296 -24.39 -24.28 -23.00
N SER A 297 -24.25 -23.41 -24.01
CA SER A 297 -22.93 -23.09 -24.58
C SER A 297 -21.99 -22.38 -23.58
N LEU A 298 -22.53 -21.51 -22.72
CA LEU A 298 -21.76 -20.79 -21.70
C LEU A 298 -21.42 -21.71 -20.52
N GLU A 299 -22.35 -22.56 -20.10
CA GLU A 299 -22.12 -23.60 -19.08
C GLU A 299 -21.02 -24.58 -19.53
N THR A 300 -21.03 -24.98 -20.80
CA THR A 300 -20.00 -25.85 -21.39
C THR A 300 -18.64 -25.16 -21.40
N ALA A 301 -18.57 -23.89 -21.85
CA ALA A 301 -17.32 -23.12 -21.88
C ALA A 301 -16.77 -22.88 -20.46
N LEU A 302 -17.63 -22.55 -19.50
CA LEU A 302 -17.25 -22.36 -18.11
C LEU A 302 -16.77 -23.67 -17.47
N SER A 303 -17.42 -24.80 -17.77
CA SER A 303 -16.98 -26.13 -17.31
C SER A 303 -15.61 -26.51 -17.87
N CYS A 304 -15.32 -26.19 -19.13
CA CYS A 304 -13.98 -26.38 -19.72
C CYS A 304 -12.93 -25.54 -19.00
N LEU A 305 -13.19 -24.23 -18.81
CA LEU A 305 -12.28 -23.32 -18.10
C LEU A 305 -12.05 -23.77 -16.65
N THR A 306 -13.09 -24.16 -15.92
CA THR A 306 -12.96 -24.67 -14.54
C THR A 306 -12.04 -25.90 -14.49
N ARG A 307 -12.22 -26.85 -15.41
CA ARG A 307 -11.36 -28.04 -15.51
C ARG A 307 -9.90 -27.68 -15.85
N GLU A 308 -9.69 -26.72 -16.75
CA GLU A 308 -8.35 -26.23 -17.10
C GLU A 308 -7.66 -25.59 -15.88
N PHE A 309 -8.36 -24.74 -15.13
CA PHE A 309 -7.86 -24.18 -13.86
C PHE A 309 -7.54 -25.27 -12.83
N GLU A 310 -8.41 -26.27 -12.65
CA GLU A 310 -8.14 -27.41 -11.75
C GLU A 310 -6.85 -28.17 -12.15
N THR A 311 -6.65 -28.42 -13.45
CA THR A 311 -5.43 -29.10 -13.93
C THR A 311 -4.17 -28.27 -13.73
N GLU A 312 -4.22 -26.95 -13.93
CA GLU A 312 -3.05 -26.08 -13.72
C GLU A 312 -2.75 -25.91 -12.22
N VAL A 313 -3.77 -25.84 -11.35
CA VAL A 313 -3.59 -25.85 -9.88
C VAL A 313 -2.93 -27.15 -9.40
N LEU A 314 -3.35 -28.31 -9.93
CA LEU A 314 -2.71 -29.60 -9.60
C LEU A 314 -1.24 -29.65 -10.05
N LYS A 315 -0.95 -29.16 -11.26
CA LYS A 315 0.41 -29.07 -11.82
C LYS A 315 1.30 -28.12 -11.01
N GLN A 316 0.80 -26.94 -10.63
CA GLN A 316 1.53 -26.01 -9.75
C GLN A 316 1.81 -26.63 -8.38
N LYS A 317 0.83 -27.32 -7.78
CA LYS A 317 1.02 -28.04 -6.51
C LYS A 317 2.07 -29.15 -6.62
N GLN A 318 2.11 -29.88 -7.73
CA GLN A 318 3.14 -30.89 -8.00
C GLN A 318 4.52 -30.26 -8.18
N GLN A 319 4.63 -29.16 -8.93
CA GLN A 319 5.89 -28.44 -9.11
C GLN A 319 6.43 -27.90 -7.77
N ALA A 320 5.56 -27.30 -6.94
CA ALA A 320 5.94 -26.83 -5.61
C ALA A 320 6.42 -27.98 -4.69
N MET A 321 5.82 -29.17 -4.81
CA MET A 321 6.27 -30.36 -4.07
C MET A 321 7.69 -30.80 -4.51
N VAL A 322 7.96 -30.84 -5.81
CA VAL A 322 9.29 -31.21 -6.36
C VAL A 322 10.35 -30.18 -5.95
N ASN A 323 10.04 -28.88 -6.05
CA ASN A 323 10.95 -27.82 -5.62
C ASN A 323 11.28 -27.94 -4.12
N ASN A 324 10.26 -28.08 -3.27
CA ASN A 324 10.45 -28.25 -1.82
C ASN A 324 11.29 -29.49 -1.47
N GLN A 325 11.21 -30.58 -2.25
CA GLN A 325 12.07 -31.76 -2.08
C GLN A 325 13.53 -31.46 -2.47
N SER A 326 13.76 -30.74 -3.57
CA SER A 326 15.08 -30.26 -3.97
C SER A 326 15.71 -29.36 -2.89
N ASP A 327 14.95 -28.38 -2.39
CA ASP A 327 15.38 -27.44 -1.37
C ASP A 327 15.73 -28.16 -0.05
N GLN A 328 14.97 -29.20 0.33
CA GLN A 328 15.28 -30.03 1.50
C GLN A 328 16.62 -30.77 1.35
N ILE A 329 16.92 -31.28 0.15
CA ILE A 329 18.20 -31.96 -0.15
C ILE A 329 19.35 -30.94 -0.12
N GLU A 330 19.17 -29.74 -0.68
CA GLU A 330 20.18 -28.69 -0.63
C GLU A 330 20.44 -28.22 0.81
N ILE A 331 19.40 -27.96 1.60
CA ILE A 331 19.50 -27.59 3.01
C ILE A 331 20.25 -28.68 3.80
N TYR A 332 20.01 -29.97 3.53
CA TYR A 332 20.74 -31.07 4.14
C TYR A 332 22.24 -31.07 3.77
N ASN A 333 22.55 -30.86 2.49
CA ASN A 333 23.93 -30.78 2.00
C ASN A 333 24.68 -29.58 2.60
N LEU A 334 24.05 -28.40 2.65
CA LEU A 334 24.62 -27.19 3.26
C LEU A 334 24.84 -27.36 4.77
N LYS A 335 23.90 -27.98 5.50
CA LYS A 335 24.08 -28.32 6.92
C LYS A 335 25.28 -29.25 7.14
N ASN A 336 25.44 -30.27 6.29
CA ASN A 336 26.60 -31.19 6.35
C ASN A 336 27.93 -30.48 6.03
N LEU A 337 27.96 -29.59 5.05
CA LEU A 337 29.14 -28.78 4.72
C LEU A 337 29.53 -27.88 5.89
N LEU A 338 28.55 -27.18 6.47
CA LEU A 338 28.73 -26.30 7.63
C LEU A 338 29.22 -27.09 8.86
N GLN A 339 28.70 -28.32 9.08
CA GLN A 339 29.18 -29.19 10.15
C GLN A 339 30.66 -29.61 9.94
N LYS A 340 31.06 -29.95 8.70
CA LYS A 340 32.47 -30.24 8.36
C LYS A 340 33.36 -29.01 8.60
N LYS A 341 32.95 -27.82 8.14
CA LYS A 341 33.69 -26.57 8.36
C LYS A 341 33.80 -26.18 9.83
N ASN A 342 32.77 -26.43 10.64
CA ASN A 342 32.84 -26.24 12.10
C ASN A 342 33.83 -27.22 12.78
N ARG A 343 33.94 -28.46 12.30
CA ARG A 343 34.97 -29.41 12.79
C ARG A 343 36.38 -28.95 12.43
N GLU A 344 36.60 -28.47 11.22
CA GLU A 344 37.88 -27.86 10.78
C GLU A 344 38.23 -26.61 11.60
N MET A 345 37.28 -25.68 11.75
CA MET A 345 37.41 -24.48 12.58
C MET A 345 37.78 -24.83 14.02
N ASN A 346 37.17 -25.85 14.61
CA ASN A 346 37.49 -26.30 15.96
C ASN A 346 38.87 -26.97 16.06
N ARG A 347 39.36 -27.65 15.01
CA ARG A 347 40.75 -28.13 14.94
C ARG A 347 41.73 -26.96 14.88
N VAL A 348 41.48 -25.97 14.02
CA VAL A 348 42.31 -24.76 13.92
C VAL A 348 42.34 -23.99 15.25
N LYS A 349 41.20 -23.80 15.92
CA LYS A 349 41.12 -23.18 17.25
C LYS A 349 41.95 -23.94 18.30
N LYS A 350 41.93 -25.28 18.30
CA LYS A 350 42.76 -26.10 19.20
C LYS A 350 44.25 -25.91 18.89
N LEU A 351 44.66 -26.00 17.62
CA LEU A 351 46.06 -25.78 17.23
C LEU A 351 46.55 -24.37 17.59
N ALA A 352 45.74 -23.35 17.31
CA ALA A 352 46.06 -21.96 17.67
C ALA A 352 46.18 -21.77 19.20
N LYS A 353 45.35 -22.46 19.99
CA LYS A 353 45.47 -22.46 21.44
C LYS A 353 46.76 -23.15 21.89
N ASN A 354 47.07 -24.36 21.38
CA ASN A 354 48.30 -25.08 21.74
C ASN A 354 49.55 -24.22 21.44
N ILE A 355 49.62 -23.60 20.25
CA ILE A 355 50.74 -22.71 19.88
C ILE A 355 50.85 -21.50 20.84
N LEU A 356 49.72 -20.98 21.33
CA LEU A 356 49.71 -19.88 22.30
C LEU A 356 50.13 -20.36 23.70
N ASP A 357 49.69 -21.54 24.12
CA ASP A 357 50.04 -22.16 25.41
C ASP A 357 51.56 -22.50 25.42
N GLU A 358 52.08 -23.14 24.36
CA GLU A 358 53.52 -23.40 24.14
C GLU A 358 54.34 -22.10 24.14
N ARG A 359 53.89 -21.07 23.40
CA ARG A 359 54.54 -19.75 23.40
C ARG A 359 54.55 -19.14 24.81
N THR A 360 53.46 -19.27 25.56
CA THR A 360 53.36 -18.75 26.94
C THR A 360 54.32 -19.47 27.87
N GLU A 361 54.52 -20.78 27.70
CA GLU A 361 55.52 -21.56 28.45
C GLU A 361 56.95 -21.09 28.14
N VAL A 362 57.30 -20.91 26.87
CA VAL A 362 58.61 -20.37 26.45
C VAL A 362 58.81 -18.94 26.97
N GLU A 363 57.77 -18.10 26.95
CA GLU A 363 57.82 -16.74 27.52
C GLU A 363 58.10 -16.76 29.03
N ARG A 364 57.47 -17.66 29.78
CA ARG A 364 57.75 -17.86 31.22
C ARG A 364 59.19 -18.31 31.45
N PHE A 365 59.66 -19.33 30.71
CA PHE A 365 61.03 -19.82 30.80
C PHE A 365 62.07 -18.69 30.58
N PHE A 366 61.88 -17.83 29.58
CA PHE A 366 62.78 -16.69 29.37
C PHE A 366 62.71 -15.64 30.48
N LEU A 367 61.53 -15.39 31.06
CA LEU A 367 61.38 -14.47 32.19
C LEU A 367 62.06 -15.01 33.45
N ASP A 368 61.93 -16.31 33.72
CA ASP A 368 62.55 -16.99 34.87
C ASP A 368 64.07 -17.06 34.70
N ALA A 369 64.58 -17.40 33.51
CA ALA A 369 66.00 -17.36 33.19
C ALA A 369 66.58 -15.93 33.32
N LEU A 370 65.84 -14.91 32.86
CA LEU A 370 66.21 -13.50 33.06
C LEU A 370 66.18 -13.08 34.53
N HIS A 371 65.29 -13.66 35.34
CA HIS A 371 65.23 -13.42 36.77
C HIS A 371 66.45 -14.04 37.48
N GLN A 372 66.75 -15.31 37.19
CA GLN A 372 67.93 -16.01 37.72
C GLN A 372 69.22 -15.27 37.37
N VAL A 373 69.42 -14.90 36.11
CA VAL A 373 70.63 -14.15 35.70
C VAL A 373 70.74 -12.80 36.42
N LYS A 374 69.62 -12.10 36.70
CA LYS A 374 69.66 -10.86 37.50
C LYS A 374 70.02 -11.10 38.96
N GLN A 375 69.56 -12.19 39.57
CA GLN A 375 69.96 -12.59 40.92
C GLN A 375 71.47 -12.89 40.95
N GLU A 376 71.96 -13.66 39.98
CA GLU A 376 73.40 -13.96 39.83
C GLU A 376 74.24 -12.70 39.60
N ILE A 377 73.79 -11.75 38.76
CA ILE A 377 74.46 -10.45 38.61
C ILE A 377 74.54 -9.73 39.96
N ALA A 378 73.45 -9.67 40.73
CA ALA A 378 73.43 -8.99 42.02
C ALA A 378 74.37 -9.66 43.03
N PHE A 379 74.36 -10.99 43.10
CA PHE A 379 75.22 -11.79 43.97
C PHE A 379 76.70 -11.64 43.58
N ASN A 380 77.04 -11.82 42.31
CA ASN A 380 78.43 -11.72 41.83
C ASN A 380 78.99 -10.31 41.97
N ARG A 381 78.20 -9.25 41.78
CA ARG A 381 78.63 -7.87 42.07
C ARG A 381 78.94 -7.64 43.55
N LEU A 382 78.08 -8.16 44.44
CA LEU A 382 78.31 -8.07 45.89
C LEU A 382 79.56 -8.86 46.30
N HIS A 383 79.69 -10.10 45.83
CA HIS A 383 80.82 -10.96 46.13
C HIS A 383 82.14 -10.41 45.58
N TYR A 384 82.17 -9.95 44.32
CA TYR A 384 83.35 -9.33 43.72
C TYR A 384 83.78 -8.07 44.48
N LYS A 385 82.82 -7.24 44.92
CA LYS A 385 83.11 -6.06 45.75
C LYS A 385 83.74 -6.44 47.09
N GLN A 386 83.21 -7.47 47.76
CA GLN A 386 83.78 -7.99 49.01
C GLN A 386 85.18 -8.60 48.81
N MET A 387 85.37 -9.43 47.78
CA MET A 387 86.66 -10.07 47.47
C MET A 387 87.73 -9.06 47.05
N ALA A 388 87.38 -8.07 46.22
CA ALA A 388 88.28 -6.98 45.85
C ALA A 388 88.67 -6.13 47.08
N GLN A 389 87.75 -5.93 48.02
CA GLN A 389 88.03 -5.22 49.28
C GLN A 389 88.93 -6.04 50.20
N ALA A 390 88.68 -7.35 50.32
CA ALA A 390 89.53 -8.27 51.09
C ALA A 390 90.94 -8.36 50.51
N ALA A 391 91.08 -8.49 49.18
CA ALA A 391 92.37 -8.53 48.48
C ALA A 391 93.15 -7.21 48.59
N PHE A 392 92.47 -6.06 48.51
CA PHE A 392 93.10 -4.75 48.75
C PHE A 392 93.57 -4.62 50.20
N ASN A 393 92.72 -4.99 51.17
CA ASN A 393 93.07 -4.98 52.59
C ASN A 393 94.23 -5.93 52.93
N LEU A 394 94.31 -7.10 52.28
CA LEU A 394 95.42 -8.04 52.43
C LEU A 394 96.72 -7.43 51.91
N LYS A 395 96.74 -6.90 50.67
CA LYS A 395 97.92 -6.23 50.11
C LYS A 395 98.35 -5.01 50.93
N MET A 396 97.42 -4.24 51.48
CA MET A 396 97.72 -3.15 52.41
C MET A 396 98.42 -3.65 53.69
N ARG A 397 98.00 -4.80 54.25
CA ARG A 397 98.65 -5.42 55.42
C ARG A 397 100.04 -6.00 55.09
N GLU A 398 100.19 -6.63 53.93
CA GLU A 398 101.48 -7.18 53.46
C GLU A 398 102.51 -6.08 53.19
N ALA A 399 102.07 -4.95 52.61
CA ALA A 399 102.91 -3.78 52.39
C ALA A 399 103.29 -3.10 53.71
N TYR A 400 102.36 -3.01 54.67
CA TYR A 400 102.66 -2.52 56.02
C TYR A 400 103.67 -3.43 56.76
N ALA A 401 103.65 -4.74 56.48
CA ALA A 401 104.63 -5.71 56.97
C ALA A 401 105.97 -5.70 56.18
N GLY A 402 106.16 -4.76 55.24
CA GLY A 402 107.40 -4.59 54.46
C GLY A 402 107.67 -5.69 53.42
N ARG A 403 106.68 -6.53 53.09
CA ARG A 403 106.85 -7.66 52.16
C ARG A 403 106.59 -7.30 50.70
N THR A 404 105.83 -6.23 50.46
CA THR A 404 105.38 -5.77 49.13
C THR A 404 105.24 -4.25 49.11
N GLU A 405 105.10 -3.65 47.92
CA GLU A 405 104.79 -2.22 47.78
C GLU A 405 103.32 -1.92 48.10
N TYR A 406 103.06 -0.70 48.60
CA TYR A 406 101.69 -0.26 48.91
C TYR A 406 100.81 -0.23 47.66
N PRO A 407 99.63 -0.89 47.66
CA PRO A 407 98.75 -0.91 46.50
C PRO A 407 98.15 0.48 46.24
N LYS A 408 97.99 0.82 44.95
CA LYS A 408 97.29 2.06 44.52
C LYS A 408 95.90 2.12 45.14
N ILE A 409 95.55 3.28 45.72
CA ILE A 409 94.24 3.50 46.35
C ILE A 409 93.12 3.10 45.39
N ARG A 410 92.20 2.25 45.88
CA ARG A 410 91.05 1.74 45.12
C ARG A 410 89.77 2.05 45.90
N THR A 411 88.78 2.60 45.21
CA THR A 411 87.53 3.05 45.82
C THR A 411 86.43 2.01 45.71
N PHE A 412 85.59 1.95 46.74
CA PHE A 412 84.46 1.01 46.87
C PHE A 412 83.11 1.75 47.10
N ASP A 413 83.13 3.08 47.07
CA ASP A 413 82.01 3.98 47.42
C ASP A 413 81.32 4.61 46.19
N GLY A 414 81.70 4.20 44.97
CA GLY A 414 80.97 4.55 43.75
C GLY A 414 81.05 6.01 43.29
N ARG A 415 81.95 6.84 43.84
CA ARG A 415 82.07 8.25 43.45
C ARG A 415 82.54 8.43 42.00
N GLU A 416 81.83 9.27 41.25
CA GLU A 416 81.96 9.43 39.80
C GLU A 416 83.33 9.93 39.30
N HIS A 417 84.11 10.58 40.18
CA HIS A 417 85.42 11.13 39.84
C HIS A 417 86.60 10.24 40.28
N SER A 418 86.35 9.00 40.69
CA SER A 418 87.42 8.06 41.03
C SER A 418 88.05 7.42 39.79
N THR A 419 89.37 7.54 39.67
CA THR A 419 90.15 6.95 38.56
C THR A 419 90.42 5.45 38.72
N ASN A 420 90.20 4.88 39.91
CA ASN A 420 90.42 3.45 40.20
C ASN A 420 89.32 2.95 41.15
N SER A 421 88.16 2.60 40.59
CA SER A 421 86.98 2.17 41.34
C SER A 421 86.54 0.77 40.91
N VAL A 422 86.13 -0.07 41.86
CA VAL A 422 85.53 -1.39 41.59
C VAL A 422 84.32 -1.30 40.66
N ASP A 423 83.55 -0.22 40.75
CA ASP A 423 82.38 0.00 39.90
C ASP A 423 82.74 0.27 38.42
N GLN A 424 84.01 0.59 38.11
CA GLN A 424 84.50 0.68 36.74
C GLN A 424 84.72 -0.73 36.16
N ASP A 425 85.39 -1.62 36.90
CA ASP A 425 85.58 -3.03 36.53
C ASP A 425 84.22 -3.73 36.30
N LEU A 426 83.22 -3.48 37.16
CA LEU A 426 81.85 -4.01 36.99
C LEU A 426 81.14 -3.44 35.74
N LYS A 427 81.42 -2.18 35.36
CA LYS A 427 80.94 -1.60 34.10
C LYS A 427 81.66 -2.23 32.91
N GLU A 428 82.94 -2.57 33.04
CA GLU A 428 83.74 -3.22 32.01
C GLU A 428 83.34 -4.67 31.77
N ALA A 429 83.00 -5.43 32.81
CA ALA A 429 82.37 -6.76 32.70
C ALA A 429 81.04 -6.77 31.92
N SER A 430 80.40 -5.60 31.74
CA SER A 430 79.22 -5.44 30.90
C SER A 430 79.53 -5.05 29.44
N LYS A 431 80.77 -4.66 29.11
CA LYS A 431 81.21 -4.32 27.75
C LYS A 431 81.52 -5.61 26.96
N TRP A 432 81.62 -5.46 25.64
CA TRP A 432 81.93 -6.53 24.69
C TRP A 432 83.27 -6.23 24.01
N THR A 433 84.36 -6.14 24.78
CA THR A 433 85.66 -5.65 24.28
C THR A 433 86.61 -6.74 23.80
N ASP A 434 86.51 -7.98 24.33
CA ASP A 434 87.54 -9.02 24.12
C ASP A 434 86.94 -10.35 23.63
N ILE A 435 86.08 -10.29 22.60
CA ILE A 435 85.49 -11.48 21.97
C ILE A 435 85.90 -11.54 20.49
N GLN A 436 86.98 -12.28 20.21
CA GLN A 436 87.36 -12.73 18.87
C GLN A 436 87.32 -14.26 18.82
N GLY A 437 86.22 -14.82 18.32
CA GLY A 437 86.07 -16.27 18.17
C GLY A 437 84.62 -16.73 18.29
N ASN A 438 84.44 -18.05 18.18
CA ASN A 438 83.16 -18.70 18.39
C ASN A 438 83.00 -18.97 19.90
N VAL A 439 82.36 -18.05 20.62
CA VAL A 439 82.25 -18.08 22.09
C VAL A 439 81.01 -18.87 22.53
N ASP A 440 81.18 -19.79 23.46
CA ASP A 440 80.08 -20.56 24.04
C ASP A 440 79.36 -19.77 25.15
N ILE A 441 78.12 -20.15 25.45
CA ILE A 441 77.31 -19.52 26.50
C ILE A 441 77.99 -19.66 27.87
N GLY A 442 78.78 -20.72 28.09
CA GLY A 442 79.57 -20.91 29.31
C GLY A 442 80.47 -19.72 29.65
N ASP A 443 81.22 -19.23 28.65
CA ASP A 443 82.33 -18.28 28.80
C ASP A 443 81.90 -16.83 29.03
N LEU A 444 80.62 -16.52 28.84
CA LEU A 444 80.08 -15.16 28.99
C LEU A 444 79.94 -14.74 30.46
N THR A 445 80.21 -13.46 30.77
CA THR A 445 79.85 -12.88 32.09
C THR A 445 78.34 -12.91 32.30
N TRP A 446 77.87 -12.89 33.54
CA TRP A 446 76.43 -12.86 33.81
C TRP A 446 75.75 -11.61 33.21
N GLU A 447 76.42 -10.45 33.21
CA GLU A 447 76.00 -9.24 32.48
C GLU A 447 75.86 -9.43 30.96
N GLN A 448 76.74 -10.21 30.34
CA GLN A 448 76.65 -10.54 28.92
C GLN A 448 75.52 -11.55 28.66
N LYS A 449 75.36 -12.56 29.53
CA LYS A 449 74.24 -13.52 29.52
C LYS A 449 72.89 -12.82 29.60
N GLU A 450 72.73 -11.80 30.44
CA GLU A 450 71.48 -11.01 30.54
C GLU A 450 71.16 -10.29 29.22
N LYS A 451 72.18 -9.70 28.57
CA LYS A 451 72.00 -9.01 27.29
C LYS A 451 71.62 -9.97 26.17
N VAL A 452 72.21 -11.18 26.14
CA VAL A 452 71.85 -12.23 25.18
C VAL A 452 70.42 -12.71 25.41
N LEU A 453 70.02 -13.02 26.65
CA LEU A 453 68.65 -13.44 26.96
C LEU A 453 67.61 -12.36 26.65
N ARG A 454 67.91 -11.08 26.95
CA ARG A 454 67.03 -9.95 26.57
C ARG A 454 66.89 -9.82 25.06
N LEU A 455 67.97 -10.02 24.31
CA LEU A 455 67.95 -9.98 22.84
C LEU A 455 67.18 -11.18 22.25
N LEU A 456 67.31 -12.38 22.82
CA LEU A 456 66.55 -13.56 22.43
C LEU A 456 65.06 -13.38 22.71
N PHE A 457 64.68 -12.90 23.89
CA PHE A 457 63.30 -12.61 24.25
C PHE A 457 62.69 -11.51 23.38
N ALA A 458 63.44 -10.45 23.05
CA ALA A 458 63.02 -9.43 22.09
C ALA A 458 62.81 -10.00 20.68
N LYS A 459 63.75 -10.84 20.21
CA LYS A 459 63.69 -11.49 18.90
C LYS A 459 62.50 -12.46 18.79
N MET A 460 62.23 -13.23 19.84
CA MET A 460 61.06 -14.12 19.93
C MET A 460 59.73 -13.33 19.88
N ASN A 461 59.67 -12.19 20.56
CA ASN A 461 58.52 -11.29 20.54
C ASN A 461 58.42 -10.42 19.27
N GLY A 462 59.24 -10.68 18.23
CA GLY A 462 59.21 -9.97 16.96
C GLY A 462 59.92 -8.61 16.94
N PHE A 463 60.51 -8.17 18.07
CA PHE A 463 61.30 -6.94 18.19
C PHE A 463 62.76 -7.17 17.74
N GLY A 464 62.93 -7.59 16.47
CA GLY A 464 64.24 -7.63 15.83
C GLY A 464 64.61 -6.29 15.17
N PRO A 465 65.92 -5.98 14.98
CA PRO A 465 66.32 -4.87 14.12
C PRO A 465 65.81 -5.13 12.69
N ARG A 466 64.95 -4.22 12.22
CA ARG A 466 64.16 -4.34 10.99
C ARG A 466 65.04 -4.49 9.74
N LYS A 467 65.32 -5.73 9.34
CA LYS A 467 65.86 -6.02 8.00
C LYS A 467 64.80 -5.72 6.95
N TYR A 468 65.15 -4.87 5.97
CA TYR A 468 64.34 -4.68 4.77
C TYR A 468 64.26 -5.99 3.98
N ASN A 469 63.16 -6.16 3.23
CA ASN A 469 62.88 -7.26 2.30
C ASN A 469 62.48 -8.60 2.93
N GLN A 470 61.17 -8.78 3.18
CA GLN A 470 60.29 -9.56 2.29
C GLN A 470 58.82 -9.31 2.67
N ARG A 471 57.97 -9.00 1.69
CA ARG A 471 56.52 -8.93 1.89
C ARG A 471 55.95 -10.35 1.88
N SER A 472 55.32 -10.76 2.97
CA SER A 472 54.36 -11.85 2.95
C SER A 472 53.19 -11.48 2.03
N ARG A 473 53.03 -12.22 0.93
CA ARG A 473 51.85 -12.17 0.09
C ARG A 473 50.82 -13.12 0.68
N SER A 474 49.69 -12.60 1.15
CA SER A 474 48.51 -13.39 1.52
C SER A 474 47.59 -13.55 0.30
N PRO A 475 47.40 -14.75 -0.26
CA PRO A 475 46.33 -15.01 -1.22
C PRO A 475 45.04 -15.28 -0.44
N GLY A 476 44.07 -14.37 -0.57
CA GLY A 476 42.69 -14.71 -0.27
C GLY A 476 42.06 -15.42 -1.47
N SER A 477 41.13 -16.33 -1.20
CA SER A 477 40.04 -16.80 -2.07
C SER A 477 40.34 -16.94 -3.58
N GLU A 478 40.66 -18.15 -4.01
CA GLU A 478 40.40 -18.55 -5.39
C GLU A 478 38.90 -18.52 -5.65
N TYR A 479 38.45 -17.64 -6.55
CA TYR A 479 37.19 -17.82 -7.26
C TYR A 479 37.52 -18.49 -8.60
N VAL A 480 37.13 -19.75 -8.73
CA VAL A 480 37.16 -20.45 -10.03
C VAL A 480 35.88 -20.07 -10.78
N VAL A 481 36.05 -19.36 -11.89
CA VAL A 481 35.02 -19.27 -12.93
C VAL A 481 35.15 -20.51 -13.82
N PRO A 482 34.10 -21.32 -14.01
CA PRO A 482 34.08 -22.33 -15.04
C PRO A 482 33.66 -21.69 -16.37
N ASP A 483 34.57 -21.68 -17.34
CA ASP A 483 34.26 -21.42 -18.74
C ASP A 483 34.60 -22.68 -19.57
N ASN A 484 33.57 -23.24 -20.22
CA ASN A 484 33.62 -23.83 -21.56
C ASN A 484 32.25 -24.41 -21.91
N GLY A 485 31.62 -23.92 -22.97
CA GLY A 485 30.25 -24.29 -23.33
C GLY A 485 29.82 -23.98 -24.76
N GLN A 486 30.76 -23.97 -25.71
CA GLN A 486 30.57 -24.08 -27.17
C GLN A 486 29.56 -23.14 -27.87
N THR A 487 30.11 -22.23 -28.68
CA THR A 487 29.39 -21.59 -29.78
C THR A 487 29.40 -22.49 -31.02
N GLU A 488 28.24 -22.80 -31.57
CA GLU A 488 28.08 -22.96 -33.03
C GLU A 488 27.06 -21.93 -33.51
N GLU A 489 27.46 -21.07 -34.44
CA GLU A 489 26.56 -20.16 -35.17
C GLU A 489 26.07 -20.85 -36.44
N PHE A 490 24.81 -20.65 -36.83
CA PHE A 490 24.42 -20.32 -38.20
C PHE A 490 22.93 -19.93 -38.28
N GLY A 491 22.58 -18.96 -39.14
CA GLY A 491 21.21 -18.87 -39.69
C GLY A 491 20.39 -17.63 -39.30
N ASP A 492 20.53 -16.61 -40.14
CA ASP A 492 19.89 -15.28 -40.19
C ASP A 492 18.34 -15.25 -40.40
N GLU A 493 17.79 -14.03 -40.42
CA GLU A 493 16.53 -13.55 -41.01
C GLU A 493 15.16 -13.63 -40.28
N SER A 494 14.91 -12.55 -39.51
CA SER A 494 13.91 -11.51 -39.88
C SER A 494 12.46 -11.47 -39.31
N LYS A 495 12.06 -10.23 -39.00
CA LYS A 495 10.70 -9.59 -39.08
C LYS A 495 9.59 -9.95 -38.06
N LEU A 496 9.42 -9.03 -37.11
CA LEU A 496 8.20 -8.21 -36.85
C LEU A 496 6.81 -8.89 -36.86
N LYS A 497 6.11 -8.81 -35.72
CA LYS A 497 4.93 -7.92 -35.55
C LYS A 497 4.40 -7.84 -34.11
N ASP A 498 3.88 -6.69 -33.74
CA ASP A 498 3.10 -6.45 -32.52
C ASP A 498 1.77 -7.21 -32.53
N GLN A 499 1.23 -7.54 -31.34
CA GLN A 499 -0.14 -7.17 -30.94
C GLN A 499 -0.49 -7.50 -29.47
N THR A 500 -0.84 -6.44 -28.72
CA THR A 500 -2.04 -6.29 -27.87
C THR A 500 -2.37 -7.31 -26.75
N PHE A 501 -2.10 -6.85 -25.52
CA PHE A 501 -2.89 -6.83 -24.26
C PHE A 501 -4.32 -7.46 -24.13
N ILE A 502 -4.76 -7.55 -22.84
CA ILE A 502 -6.16 -7.59 -22.29
C ILE A 502 -6.81 -9.01 -22.22
N THR A 503 -7.39 -9.51 -21.11
CA THR A 503 -7.80 -8.95 -19.78
C THR A 503 -8.07 -10.03 -18.69
N GLN A 504 -8.01 -9.62 -17.40
CA GLN A 504 -8.86 -10.01 -16.22
C GLN A 504 -9.30 -11.48 -16.00
N GLN A 505 -9.29 -12.04 -14.77
CA GLN A 505 -10.04 -11.55 -13.59
C GLN A 505 -9.39 -11.93 -12.23
N VAL A 506 -9.94 -11.36 -11.16
CA VAL A 506 -9.53 -11.48 -9.74
C VAL A 506 -10.70 -12.07 -8.93
N PRO A 507 -10.44 -12.87 -7.88
CA PRO A 507 -10.98 -12.50 -6.57
C PRO A 507 -9.89 -12.38 -5.47
N ILE A 508 -10.09 -11.44 -4.55
CA ILE A 508 -9.24 -11.18 -3.38
C ILE A 508 -9.73 -12.04 -2.20
N SER A 509 -8.80 -12.54 -1.37
CA SER A 509 -9.06 -12.79 0.06
C SER A 509 -7.77 -12.62 0.88
N GLU A 510 -7.95 -12.06 2.06
CA GLU A 510 -7.01 -11.21 2.79
C GLU A 510 -5.91 -11.90 3.60
N SER A 511 -4.85 -11.12 3.83
CA SER A 511 -4.05 -11.02 5.06
C SER A 511 -3.32 -12.25 5.62
N SER A 512 -2.00 -12.18 5.62
CA SER A 512 -1.13 -12.56 6.76
C SER A 512 0.28 -12.01 6.53
N HIS A 513 0.56 -10.82 7.06
CA HIS A 513 1.94 -10.39 7.27
C HIS A 513 2.05 -9.64 8.61
N GLU A 514 2.46 -10.37 9.63
CA GLU A 514 3.06 -9.79 10.83
C GLU A 514 4.27 -8.93 10.42
N LEU A 515 4.23 -7.66 10.79
CA LEU A 515 5.44 -6.84 10.87
C LEU A 515 5.70 -6.55 12.34
N VAL A 516 6.69 -7.26 12.88
CA VAL A 516 7.23 -7.06 14.22
C VAL A 516 7.81 -5.64 14.31
N ILE A 517 7.15 -4.76 15.06
CA ILE A 517 7.71 -3.47 15.47
C ILE A 517 8.07 -3.53 16.95
N SER A 518 9.30 -3.12 17.25
CA SER A 518 9.95 -3.22 18.55
C SER A 518 9.21 -2.46 19.65
N ASN A 519 9.03 -3.10 20.81
CA ASN A 519 8.56 -2.46 22.03
C ASN A 519 9.40 -1.21 22.38
N ASN A 520 8.73 -0.08 22.58
CA ASN A 520 8.91 0.80 23.75
C ASN A 520 7.70 1.75 23.89
N GLN A 521 7.30 2.05 25.12
CA GLN A 521 6.18 2.93 25.50
C GLN A 521 4.76 2.48 25.11
N LYS A 522 4.33 1.30 25.59
CA LYS A 522 2.90 1.01 25.80
C LYS A 522 2.48 1.48 27.20
N GLY A 523 1.47 2.34 27.28
CA GLY A 523 0.91 2.81 28.56
C GLY A 523 -0.19 3.85 28.42
N SER A 524 0.00 4.89 27.58
CA SER A 524 -1.02 5.93 27.35
C SER A 524 -1.95 5.61 26.17
N HIS A 525 -1.39 5.14 25.05
CA HIS A 525 -2.10 5.10 23.77
C HIS A 525 -3.30 4.12 23.69
N GLU A 526 -3.34 3.08 24.53
CA GLU A 526 -4.48 2.15 24.58
C GLU A 526 -5.73 2.79 25.21
N SER A 527 -5.56 3.72 26.17
CA SER A 527 -6.70 4.42 26.81
C SER A 527 -7.41 5.36 25.82
N ASP A 528 -6.64 6.12 25.03
CA ASP A 528 -7.19 7.07 24.07
C ASP A 528 -7.89 6.37 22.89
N MET A 529 -7.33 5.24 22.43
CA MET A 529 -7.97 4.36 21.43
C MET A 529 -9.30 3.79 21.94
N LEU A 530 -9.36 3.34 23.20
CA LEU A 530 -10.60 2.80 23.78
C LEU A 530 -11.67 3.90 23.98
N SER A 531 -11.27 5.13 24.34
CA SER A 531 -12.20 6.27 24.38
C SER A 531 -12.76 6.57 22.99
N TYR A 532 -11.90 6.67 21.97
CA TYR A 532 -12.31 6.97 20.60
C TYR A 532 -13.25 5.90 20.00
N ILE A 533 -13.01 4.62 20.31
CA ILE A 533 -13.91 3.52 19.91
C ILE A 533 -15.26 3.64 20.64
N LYS A 534 -15.27 3.98 21.94
CA LYS A 534 -16.51 4.18 22.71
C LYS A 534 -17.35 5.32 22.12
N ASP A 535 -16.73 6.45 21.80
CA ASP A 535 -17.41 7.61 21.21
C ASP A 535 -18.02 7.27 19.83
N ILE A 536 -17.33 6.49 19.01
CA ILE A 536 -17.87 5.99 17.73
C ILE A 536 -19.07 5.07 17.96
N VAL A 537 -19.01 4.15 18.93
CA VAL A 537 -20.12 3.23 19.23
C VAL A 537 -21.34 4.00 19.74
N GLU A 538 -21.18 4.95 20.66
CA GLU A 538 -22.27 5.80 21.13
C GLU A 538 -22.90 6.62 19.98
N LEU A 539 -22.08 7.14 19.06
CA LEU A 539 -22.55 7.90 17.90
C LEU A 539 -23.29 7.04 16.86
N ILE A 540 -22.95 5.75 16.74
CA ILE A 540 -23.69 4.76 15.93
C ILE A 540 -25.04 4.43 16.58
N VAL A 541 -25.06 4.15 17.89
CA VAL A 541 -26.29 3.85 18.64
C VAL A 541 -27.25 5.05 18.61
N ALA A 542 -26.74 6.27 18.73
CA ALA A 542 -27.55 7.48 18.60
C ALA A 542 -28.17 7.62 17.19
N LYS A 543 -27.41 7.34 16.12
CA LYS A 543 -27.91 7.38 14.74
C LYS A 543 -29.00 6.33 14.46
N GLU A 544 -28.83 5.09 14.91
CA GLU A 544 -29.89 4.08 14.79
C GLU A 544 -31.13 4.45 15.61
N SER A 545 -30.96 5.00 16.81
CA SER A 545 -32.07 5.49 17.63
C SER A 545 -32.89 6.58 16.91
N VAL A 546 -32.23 7.53 16.25
CA VAL A 546 -32.89 8.58 15.45
C VAL A 546 -33.58 8.02 14.20
N LYS A 547 -33.00 7.02 13.51
CA LYS A 547 -33.66 6.33 12.40
C LYS A 547 -34.93 5.61 12.85
N ALA A 548 -34.87 4.89 13.98
CA ALA A 548 -36.01 4.20 14.55
C ALA A 548 -37.14 5.17 14.92
N PHE A 549 -36.82 6.33 15.49
CA PHE A 549 -37.79 7.38 15.81
C PHE A 549 -38.45 7.98 14.54
N LEU A 550 -37.66 8.28 13.50
CA LEU A 550 -38.19 8.74 12.21
C LEU A 550 -39.08 7.70 11.52
N LEU A 551 -38.68 6.43 11.54
CA LEU A 551 -39.51 5.33 11.01
C LEU A 551 -40.83 5.19 11.80
N PHE A 552 -40.79 5.31 13.14
CA PHE A 552 -41.98 5.30 13.97
C PHE A 552 -42.93 6.46 13.64
N GLN A 553 -42.43 7.69 13.48
CA GLN A 553 -43.24 8.84 13.06
C GLN A 553 -43.87 8.63 11.68
N ILE A 554 -43.12 8.11 10.70
CA ILE A 554 -43.63 7.81 9.36
C ILE A 554 -44.73 6.73 9.43
N CYS A 555 -44.50 5.64 10.17
CA CYS A 555 -45.50 4.58 10.35
C CYS A 555 -46.77 5.07 11.07
N PHE A 556 -46.63 5.94 12.07
CA PHE A 556 -47.76 6.53 12.79
C PHE A 556 -48.62 7.40 11.85
N PHE A 557 -47.99 8.28 11.07
CA PHE A 557 -48.69 9.16 10.13
C PHE A 557 -49.45 8.37 9.05
N TYR A 558 -48.82 7.32 8.49
CA TYR A 558 -49.47 6.41 7.54
C TYR A 558 -50.62 5.59 8.15
N PHE A 559 -50.58 5.30 9.46
CA PHE A 559 -51.64 4.60 10.16
C PHE A 559 -52.84 5.53 10.41
N GLU A 560 -52.58 6.73 10.91
CA GLU A 560 -53.59 7.74 11.23
C GLU A 560 -54.34 8.22 9.97
N GLU A 561 -53.63 8.46 8.85
CA GLU A 561 -54.25 8.82 7.57
C GLU A 561 -55.14 7.69 7.01
N ARG A 562 -54.77 6.42 7.26
CA ARG A 562 -55.52 5.23 6.83
C ARG A 562 -56.76 4.97 7.68
N GLU A 563 -56.70 5.20 9.00
CA GLU A 563 -57.87 5.16 9.89
C GLU A 563 -58.85 6.30 9.59
N GLY A 564 -58.35 7.54 9.49
CA GLY A 564 -59.17 8.72 9.18
C GLY A 564 -59.84 8.67 7.80
N GLY A 565 -59.31 7.89 6.85
CA GLY A 565 -59.97 7.57 5.59
C GLY A 565 -61.14 6.57 5.74
N ARG A 566 -61.01 5.56 6.60
CA ARG A 566 -62.07 4.58 6.88
C ARG A 566 -63.24 5.19 7.64
N GLU A 567 -62.96 6.10 8.57
CA GLU A 567 -63.98 6.73 9.40
C GLU A 567 -64.87 7.69 8.59
N ARG A 568 -64.27 8.55 7.76
CA ARG A 568 -64.98 9.37 6.75
C ARG A 568 -65.84 8.51 5.81
N GLY A 569 -65.34 7.34 5.39
CA GLY A 569 -66.11 6.39 4.58
C GLY A 569 -67.35 5.83 5.28
N ARG A 570 -67.26 5.54 6.58
CA ARG A 570 -68.39 5.09 7.42
C ARG A 570 -69.39 6.22 7.67
N GLU A 571 -68.92 7.43 7.89
CA GLU A 571 -69.78 8.61 8.10
C GLU A 571 -70.57 8.98 6.84
N GLY A 572 -69.91 9.06 5.68
CA GLY A 572 -70.60 9.22 4.38
C GLY A 572 -71.53 8.05 4.02
N GLY A 573 -71.37 6.89 4.66
CA GLY A 573 -72.34 5.78 4.60
C GLY A 573 -73.59 6.03 5.47
N ARG A 574 -73.42 6.59 6.68
CA ARG A 574 -74.51 7.01 7.57
C ARG A 574 -75.30 8.18 6.99
N GLU A 575 -74.62 9.15 6.39
CA GLU A 575 -75.25 10.31 5.75
C GLU A 575 -76.13 9.91 4.56
N ARG A 576 -75.61 9.08 3.64
CA ARG A 576 -76.40 8.50 2.54
C ARG A 576 -77.54 7.57 3.00
N ARG A 577 -77.59 7.19 4.29
CA ARG A 577 -78.73 6.48 4.89
C ARG A 577 -79.77 7.47 5.40
N ARG A 578 -79.35 8.52 6.12
CA ARG A 578 -80.19 9.65 6.56
C ARG A 578 -80.84 10.36 5.37
N GLU A 579 -80.12 10.55 4.27
CA GLU A 579 -80.63 11.19 3.05
C GLU A 579 -81.75 10.38 2.39
N ARG A 580 -81.57 9.06 2.24
CA ARG A 580 -82.62 8.13 1.77
C ARG A 580 -83.81 8.07 2.72
N GLU A 581 -83.62 8.33 4.01
CA GLU A 581 -84.70 8.38 5.00
C GLU A 581 -85.51 9.68 4.87
N ARG A 582 -84.85 10.84 4.74
CA ARG A 582 -85.48 12.12 4.37
C ARG A 582 -86.22 12.05 3.03
N GLU A 583 -85.68 11.33 2.06
CA GLU A 583 -86.32 11.16 0.74
C GLU A 583 -87.62 10.37 0.83
N ARG A 584 -87.64 9.25 1.58
CA ARG A 584 -88.86 8.50 1.90
C ARG A 584 -89.86 9.34 2.69
N GLU A 585 -89.39 10.21 3.58
CA GLU A 585 -90.25 11.10 4.35
C GLU A 585 -90.95 12.14 3.46
N ARG A 586 -90.21 12.78 2.55
CA ARG A 586 -90.78 13.64 1.48
C ARG A 586 -91.74 12.87 0.58
N GLU A 587 -91.47 11.60 0.29
CA GLU A 587 -92.36 10.77 -0.53
C GLU A 587 -93.69 10.49 0.19
N ARG A 588 -93.66 10.11 1.47
CA ARG A 588 -94.87 10.01 2.31
C ARG A 588 -95.60 11.33 2.43
N GLU A 589 -94.89 12.46 2.49
CA GLU A 589 -95.51 13.79 2.57
C GLU A 589 -96.26 14.14 1.28
N ARG A 590 -95.65 13.90 0.11
CA ARG A 590 -96.35 14.00 -1.19
C ARG A 590 -97.53 13.03 -1.29
N GLU A 591 -97.45 11.86 -0.67
CA GLU A 591 -98.54 10.87 -0.67
C GLU A 591 -99.73 11.38 0.15
N ARG A 592 -99.49 11.90 1.37
CA ARG A 592 -100.51 12.62 2.16
C ARG A 592 -101.06 13.84 1.44
N GLU A 593 -100.24 14.55 0.66
CA GLU A 593 -100.68 15.70 -0.12
C GLU A 593 -101.64 15.30 -1.24
N ARG A 594 -101.33 14.22 -1.98
CA ARG A 594 -102.25 13.59 -2.97
C ARG A 594 -103.50 12.98 -2.32
N GLU A 595 -103.42 12.59 -1.06
CA GLU A 595 -104.56 12.09 -0.29
C GLU A 595 -105.49 13.25 0.08
N ARG A 596 -104.95 14.37 0.57
CA ARG A 596 -105.69 15.63 0.77
C ARG A 596 -106.27 16.21 -0.53
N GLU A 597 -105.58 16.08 -1.66
CA GLU A 597 -106.15 16.46 -2.97
C GLU A 597 -107.35 15.57 -3.31
N ARG A 598 -107.26 14.24 -3.13
CA ARG A 598 -108.39 13.33 -3.30
C ARG A 598 -109.54 13.59 -2.31
N GLU A 599 -109.25 14.04 -1.09
CA GLU A 599 -110.29 14.47 -0.13
C GLU A 599 -110.96 15.79 -0.56
N ARG A 600 -110.24 16.72 -1.19
CA ARG A 600 -110.84 17.94 -1.78
C ARG A 600 -111.71 17.60 -2.99
N GLU A 601 -111.20 16.78 -3.92
CA GLU A 601 -111.94 16.32 -5.10
C GLU A 601 -113.16 15.46 -4.71
N GLY A 602 -113.09 14.69 -3.62
CA GLY A 602 -114.23 13.97 -3.05
C GLY A 602 -115.20 14.87 -2.25
N GLY A 603 -114.70 15.97 -1.67
CA GLY A 603 -115.47 16.91 -0.85
C GLY A 603 -116.41 17.81 -1.64
N GLU A 604 -116.11 18.10 -2.92
CA GLU A 604 -116.99 18.87 -3.80
C GLU A 604 -118.26 18.10 -4.24
N GLY A 605 -118.33 16.79 -3.95
CA GLY A 605 -119.47 15.93 -4.28
C GLY A 605 -120.73 16.09 -3.42
N ASN A 606 -120.74 16.98 -2.42
CA ASN A 606 -121.86 17.11 -1.47
C ASN A 606 -122.36 18.55 -1.27
N ILE A 607 -122.51 19.30 -2.38
CA ILE A 607 -123.27 20.56 -2.40
C ILE A 607 -124.74 20.22 -2.69
N VAL A 608 -125.57 20.37 -1.65
CA VAL A 608 -127.03 20.17 -1.73
C VAL A 608 -127.65 21.22 -2.65
N TRP A 609 -128.28 20.77 -3.75
CA TRP A 609 -129.10 21.63 -4.61
C TRP A 609 -130.38 22.04 -3.87
N LEU A 610 -130.43 23.30 -3.43
CA LEU A 610 -131.66 23.96 -2.98
C LEU A 610 -132.48 24.45 -4.21
N PRO A 611 -133.80 24.23 -4.25
CA PRO A 611 -134.63 24.64 -5.38
C PRO A 611 -134.88 26.17 -5.38
N PRO A 612 -135.17 26.78 -6.55
CA PRO A 612 -135.26 28.23 -6.68
C PRO A 612 -136.51 28.81 -6.01
N VAL A 613 -136.31 29.81 -5.14
CA VAL A 613 -137.40 30.53 -4.47
C VAL A 613 -138.04 31.53 -5.44
N HIS A 614 -139.36 31.44 -5.56
CA HIS A 614 -140.20 32.31 -6.38
C HIS A 614 -140.30 33.70 -5.72
N ILE A 615 -139.93 34.76 -6.43
CA ILE A 615 -140.09 36.16 -5.96
C ILE A 615 -141.47 36.66 -6.42
N PRO A 616 -142.39 37.02 -5.49
CA PRO A 616 -143.68 37.60 -5.87
C PRO A 616 -143.54 39.08 -6.23
N THR A 617 -144.29 39.50 -7.24
CA THR A 617 -144.43 40.90 -7.64
C THR A 617 -145.20 41.73 -6.60
N ARG A 618 -144.74 42.96 -6.34
CA ARG A 618 -145.62 44.03 -5.85
C ARG A 618 -145.05 45.43 -6.18
N ASN A 619 -145.79 46.13 -7.04
CA ASN A 619 -145.73 47.55 -7.41
C ASN A 619 -144.37 48.14 -7.79
#